data_AF-A0A540N2C9-F1
#
_entry.id   AF-A0A540N2C9-F1
#
_cell.length_a   1.000
_cell.length_b   1.000
_cell.length_c   1.000
_cell.angle_alpha   90.00
_cell.angle_beta   90.00
_cell.angle_gamma   90.00
#
_symmetry.space_group_name_H-M   'P 1'
#
loop_
_entity.id
_entity.type
_entity.pdbx_description
1 polymer ?
#
loop_
_entity_poly.entity_id
_entity_poly.type
_entity_poly.pdbx_seq_one_letter_code
_entity_poly.pdbx_strand_id
1 'polypeptide(L)'
;MEEMIGNVGRAREIFRRWMDWMPDQQGWIEFIEFELRYNEVDHARAIFEQFVQFHPKAYAWIRYAKFEMKNGDLARVRDVYQTAVDMLDNEEEEAERLFLAFSEFEEGCKEIERARSIYKLGHDRIPKGKADSLYRMFKEFEERYGDRQAIEDAFVNKARFKYEEEVRKNPLDYDAWFGYIRLEENAGNKEKIRQVYDRSTANVPPAQEKRYWQRYIYLWINYALYEEIDARDEDHARAVYRMFLELIPHKKFTFAKMWILAAEFEIRQLKLESARKILGTAIGKAAKGKIFKRYIEIEWQLRNADRCRKLYEKYLHWSPENCYAWIRYAEFEKKN
;
A
#
# COMPACT_ATOMS: atom_id res chain seq x y z
N MET A 1 53.88 -29.92 -13.17
CA MET A 1 55.29 -30.39 -13.17
C MET A 1 56.18 -29.55 -14.10
N GLU A 2 55.72 -29.11 -15.28
CA GLU A 2 56.49 -28.19 -16.17
C GLU A 2 56.58 -26.73 -15.65
N GLU A 3 55.60 -26.25 -14.87
CA GLU A 3 55.69 -24.94 -14.18
C GLU A 3 56.86 -24.85 -13.20
N MET A 4 57.16 -25.95 -12.49
CA MET A 4 58.28 -26.02 -11.54
C MET A 4 59.64 -26.00 -12.24
N ILE A 5 59.69 -26.22 -13.55
CA ILE A 5 60.91 -26.25 -14.37
C ILE A 5 61.13 -24.88 -15.06
N GLY A 6 60.22 -23.90 -14.87
CA GLY A 6 60.34 -22.55 -15.41
C GLY A 6 60.07 -22.44 -16.91
N ASN A 7 59.52 -23.50 -17.53
CA ASN A 7 59.33 -23.57 -18.98
C ASN A 7 57.89 -23.18 -19.36
N VAL A 8 57.55 -21.91 -19.13
CA VAL A 8 56.21 -21.34 -19.32
C VAL A 8 55.71 -21.55 -20.77
N GLY A 9 56.59 -21.47 -21.76
CA GLY A 9 56.23 -21.68 -23.17
C GLY A 9 55.75 -23.12 -23.47
N ARG A 10 56.42 -24.12 -22.91
CA ARG A 10 56.00 -25.53 -23.07
C ARG A 10 54.73 -25.84 -22.29
N ALA A 11 54.57 -25.26 -21.10
CA ALA A 11 53.34 -25.38 -20.34
C ALA A 11 52.14 -24.84 -21.15
N ARG A 12 52.28 -23.67 -21.80
CA ARG A 12 51.27 -23.11 -22.71
C ARG A 12 50.95 -24.02 -23.89
N GLU A 13 51.96 -24.63 -24.52
CA GLU A 13 51.73 -25.60 -25.61
C GLU A 13 51.00 -26.85 -25.15
N ILE A 14 51.32 -27.36 -23.96
CA ILE A 14 50.63 -28.51 -23.37
C ILE A 14 49.18 -28.15 -23.07
N PHE A 15 48.91 -26.97 -22.49
CA PHE A 15 47.55 -26.50 -22.26
C PHE A 15 46.78 -26.29 -23.57
N ARG A 16 47.38 -25.69 -24.62
CA ARG A 16 46.73 -25.56 -25.94
C ARG A 16 46.39 -26.93 -26.53
N ARG A 17 47.35 -27.85 -26.50
CA ARG A 17 47.10 -29.24 -26.93
C ARG A 17 46.00 -29.87 -26.10
N TRP A 18 45.91 -29.57 -24.80
CA TRP A 18 44.84 -30.07 -23.96
C TRP A 18 43.47 -29.49 -24.35
N MET A 19 43.42 -28.20 -24.71
CA MET A 19 42.19 -27.54 -25.23
C MET A 19 41.71 -28.12 -26.56
N ASP A 20 42.61 -28.60 -27.42
CA ASP A 20 42.23 -29.31 -28.65
C ASP A 20 41.39 -30.57 -28.37
N TRP A 21 41.54 -31.18 -27.19
CA TRP A 21 40.75 -32.35 -26.75
C TRP A 21 39.43 -32.00 -26.07
N MET A 22 39.07 -30.70 -25.97
CA MET A 22 37.88 -30.21 -25.29
C MET A 22 37.76 -30.78 -23.86
N PRO A 23 38.62 -30.33 -22.93
CA PRO A 23 38.65 -30.82 -21.56
C PRO A 23 37.40 -30.40 -20.79
N ASP A 24 37.22 -30.99 -19.62
CA ASP A 24 36.16 -30.62 -18.69
C ASP A 24 36.30 -29.17 -18.22
N GLN A 25 35.24 -28.63 -17.59
CA GLN A 25 35.20 -27.24 -17.13
C GLN A 25 36.41 -26.88 -16.26
N GLN A 26 36.89 -27.83 -15.47
CA GLN A 26 38.04 -27.66 -14.58
C GLN A 26 39.34 -27.44 -15.36
N GLY A 27 39.55 -28.14 -16.49
CA GLY A 27 40.74 -27.93 -17.32
C GLY A 27 40.83 -26.53 -17.90
N TRP A 28 39.71 -25.96 -18.34
CA TRP A 28 39.64 -24.55 -18.77
C TRP A 28 39.97 -23.58 -17.63
N ILE A 29 39.43 -23.83 -16.44
CA ILE A 29 39.67 -23.02 -15.25
C ILE A 29 41.16 -23.03 -14.86
N GLU A 30 41.79 -24.20 -14.87
CA GLU A 30 43.21 -24.34 -14.52
C GLU A 30 44.12 -23.59 -15.49
N PHE A 31 43.75 -23.56 -16.77
CA PHE A 31 44.51 -22.79 -17.77
C PHE A 31 44.34 -21.28 -17.61
N ILE A 32 43.12 -20.82 -17.28
CA ILE A 32 42.86 -19.42 -16.96
C ILE A 32 43.62 -18.99 -15.70
N GLU A 33 43.61 -19.82 -14.66
CA GLU A 33 44.37 -19.57 -13.42
C GLU A 33 45.88 -19.55 -13.68
N PHE A 34 46.36 -20.40 -14.58
CA PHE A 34 47.75 -20.39 -15.04
C PHE A 34 48.12 -19.04 -15.68
N GLU A 35 47.38 -18.55 -16.68
CA GLU A 35 47.70 -17.27 -17.33
C GLU A 35 47.54 -16.07 -16.37
N LEU A 36 46.58 -16.15 -15.45
CA LEU A 36 46.42 -15.16 -14.38
C LEU A 36 47.61 -15.11 -13.43
N ARG A 37 48.27 -16.25 -13.12
CA ARG A 37 49.50 -16.27 -12.30
C ARG A 37 50.65 -15.50 -12.96
N TYR A 38 50.69 -15.48 -14.30
CA TYR A 38 51.71 -14.75 -15.06
C TYR A 38 51.28 -13.34 -15.47
N ASN A 39 50.13 -12.86 -14.98
CA ASN A 39 49.58 -11.52 -15.26
C ASN A 39 49.28 -11.26 -16.74
N GLU A 40 48.99 -12.31 -17.50
CA GLU A 40 48.75 -12.28 -18.95
C GLU A 40 47.25 -12.19 -19.23
N VAL A 41 46.69 -11.01 -18.96
CA VAL A 41 45.25 -10.75 -18.97
C VAL A 41 44.63 -10.93 -20.36
N ASP A 42 45.32 -10.52 -21.43
CA ASP A 42 44.80 -10.63 -22.80
C ASP A 42 44.75 -12.09 -23.28
N HIS A 43 45.72 -12.91 -22.88
CA HIS A 43 45.71 -14.35 -23.14
C HIS A 43 44.59 -15.03 -22.35
N ALA A 44 44.44 -14.70 -21.06
CA ALA A 44 43.33 -15.19 -20.25
C ALA A 44 41.96 -14.83 -20.86
N ARG A 45 41.80 -13.63 -21.44
CA ARG A 45 40.58 -13.22 -22.13
C ARG A 45 40.29 -14.07 -23.37
N ALA A 46 41.29 -14.28 -24.23
CA ALA A 46 41.12 -15.13 -25.41
C ALA A 46 40.70 -16.57 -25.03
N ILE A 47 41.21 -17.08 -23.91
CA ILE A 47 40.82 -18.39 -23.38
C ILE A 47 39.39 -18.37 -22.85
N PHE A 48 38.95 -17.30 -22.17
CA PHE A 48 37.56 -17.14 -21.74
C PHE A 48 36.59 -17.09 -22.92
N GLU A 49 36.92 -16.37 -24.00
CA GLU A 49 36.09 -16.33 -25.20
C GLU A 49 35.93 -17.73 -25.82
N GLN A 50 37.02 -18.51 -25.89
CA GLN A 50 36.96 -19.91 -26.33
C GLN A 50 36.15 -20.77 -25.36
N PHE A 51 36.38 -20.66 -24.06
CA PHE A 51 35.68 -21.42 -23.04
C PHE A 51 34.16 -21.25 -23.12
N VAL A 52 33.72 -20.03 -23.33
CA VAL A 52 32.30 -19.67 -23.44
C VAL A 52 31.68 -20.20 -24.75
N GLN A 53 32.43 -20.23 -25.85
CA GLN A 53 31.98 -20.84 -27.11
C GLN A 53 31.85 -22.37 -27.01
N PHE A 54 32.79 -23.04 -26.33
CA PHE A 54 32.77 -24.50 -26.18
C PHE A 54 31.78 -24.98 -25.10
N HIS A 55 31.58 -24.17 -24.07
CA HIS A 55 30.64 -24.46 -22.98
C HIS A 55 29.73 -23.25 -22.73
N PRO A 56 28.67 -23.06 -23.53
CA PRO A 56 27.72 -21.96 -23.39
C PRO A 56 26.77 -22.22 -22.20
N LYS A 57 27.33 -22.26 -20.99
CA LYS A 57 26.59 -22.43 -19.73
C LYS A 57 26.60 -21.14 -18.94
N ALA A 58 25.55 -20.87 -18.17
CA ALA A 58 25.47 -19.64 -17.36
C ALA A 58 26.67 -19.47 -16.40
N TYR A 59 27.20 -20.58 -15.86
CA TYR A 59 28.39 -20.54 -15.00
C TYR A 59 29.63 -19.98 -15.71
N ALA A 60 29.85 -20.34 -16.98
CA ALA A 60 31.01 -19.89 -17.75
C ALA A 60 30.93 -18.36 -17.98
N TRP A 61 29.76 -17.87 -18.39
CA TRP A 61 29.48 -16.46 -18.58
C TRP A 61 29.62 -15.65 -17.27
N ILE A 62 29.08 -16.14 -16.15
CA ILE A 62 29.20 -15.47 -14.84
C ILE A 62 30.68 -15.38 -14.40
N ARG A 63 31.49 -16.41 -14.65
CA ARG A 63 32.93 -16.36 -14.34
C ARG A 63 33.68 -15.38 -15.24
N TYR A 64 33.36 -15.37 -16.53
CA TYR A 64 33.98 -14.42 -17.46
C TYR A 64 33.65 -12.98 -17.08
N ALA A 65 32.38 -12.69 -16.76
CA ALA A 65 31.97 -11.39 -16.26
C ALA A 65 32.68 -11.00 -14.96
N LYS A 66 32.82 -11.93 -13.98
CA LYS A 66 33.57 -11.68 -12.74
C LYS A 66 35.07 -11.42 -12.97
N PHE A 67 35.66 -12.03 -14.00
CA PHE A 67 37.05 -11.76 -14.40
C PHE A 67 37.19 -10.35 -14.99
N GLU A 68 36.32 -9.97 -15.94
CA GLU A 68 36.34 -8.62 -16.54
C GLU A 68 36.02 -7.53 -15.49
N MET A 69 35.16 -7.82 -14.51
CA MET A 69 34.91 -6.91 -13.37
C MET A 69 36.17 -6.61 -12.55
N LYS A 70 37.06 -7.60 -12.37
CA LYS A 70 38.33 -7.39 -11.64
C LYS A 70 39.34 -6.58 -12.44
N ASN A 71 39.26 -6.65 -13.77
CA ASN A 71 40.18 -5.97 -14.68
C ASN A 71 39.72 -4.56 -15.09
N GLY A 72 38.51 -4.15 -14.69
CA GLY A 72 38.09 -2.74 -14.66
C GLY A 72 37.29 -2.24 -15.86
N ASP A 73 37.04 -3.07 -16.88
CA ASP A 73 36.32 -2.66 -18.09
C ASP A 73 34.80 -2.89 -17.98
N LEU A 74 34.07 -1.95 -17.37
CA LEU A 74 32.61 -2.03 -17.17
C LEU A 74 31.82 -2.18 -18.48
N ALA A 75 32.29 -1.58 -19.57
CA ALA A 75 31.64 -1.71 -20.89
C ALA A 75 31.72 -3.15 -21.40
N ARG A 76 32.89 -3.79 -21.26
CA ARG A 76 33.09 -5.18 -21.68
C ARG A 76 32.29 -6.16 -20.84
N VAL A 77 32.20 -5.94 -19.52
CA VAL A 77 31.34 -6.77 -18.66
C VAL A 77 29.89 -6.77 -19.17
N ARG A 78 29.38 -5.62 -19.63
CA ARG A 78 28.04 -5.51 -20.21
C ARG A 78 27.92 -6.24 -21.54
N ASP A 79 28.89 -6.10 -22.42
CA ASP A 79 28.91 -6.81 -23.70
C ASP A 79 28.92 -8.33 -23.48
N VAL A 80 29.66 -8.80 -22.47
CA VAL A 80 29.69 -10.21 -22.06
C VAL A 80 28.32 -10.67 -21.55
N TYR A 81 27.64 -9.88 -20.72
CA TYR A 81 26.30 -10.24 -20.26
C TYR A 81 25.24 -10.18 -21.37
N GLN A 82 25.33 -9.22 -22.30
CA GLN A 82 24.43 -9.13 -23.45
C GLN A 82 24.61 -10.32 -24.39
N THR A 83 25.85 -10.64 -24.75
CA THR A 83 26.15 -11.83 -25.55
C THR A 83 25.74 -13.12 -24.85
N ALA A 84 25.86 -13.20 -23.51
CA ALA A 84 25.34 -14.31 -22.74
C ALA A 84 23.81 -14.43 -22.86
N VAL A 85 23.08 -13.31 -22.78
CA VAL A 85 21.61 -13.27 -22.90
C VAL A 85 21.15 -13.65 -24.31
N ASP A 86 21.90 -13.32 -25.35
CA ASP A 86 21.58 -13.69 -26.74
C ASP A 86 21.89 -15.17 -27.03
N MET A 87 22.93 -15.73 -26.42
CA MET A 87 23.35 -17.12 -26.65
C MET A 87 22.59 -18.15 -25.80
N LEU A 88 22.09 -17.75 -24.63
CA LEU A 88 21.42 -18.65 -23.66
C LEU A 88 19.91 -18.79 -23.87
N ASP A 89 19.41 -18.59 -25.09
CA ASP A 89 17.97 -18.67 -25.40
C ASP A 89 17.34 -20.07 -25.23
N ASN A 90 18.13 -21.12 -24.94
CA ASN A 90 17.66 -22.51 -24.98
C ASN A 90 17.51 -23.22 -23.61
N GLU A 91 17.99 -22.68 -22.48
CA GLU A 91 17.90 -23.35 -21.17
C GLU A 91 17.39 -22.43 -20.03
N GLU A 92 16.10 -22.59 -19.69
CA GLU A 92 15.33 -21.73 -18.78
C GLU A 92 15.87 -21.62 -17.34
N GLU A 93 16.48 -22.68 -16.80
CA GLU A 93 17.00 -22.70 -15.41
C GLU A 93 18.38 -22.03 -15.28
N GLU A 94 19.18 -22.07 -16.34
CA GLU A 94 20.48 -21.42 -16.37
C GLU A 94 20.34 -19.90 -16.60
N ALA A 95 19.33 -19.49 -17.36
CA ALA A 95 18.99 -18.10 -17.60
C ALA A 95 18.68 -17.33 -16.29
N GLU A 96 18.00 -17.95 -15.32
CA GLU A 96 17.68 -17.30 -14.03
C GLU A 96 18.94 -16.86 -13.29
N ARG A 97 19.96 -17.73 -13.21
CA ARG A 97 21.23 -17.42 -12.54
C ARG A 97 22.00 -16.31 -13.25
N LEU A 98 21.94 -16.27 -14.57
CA LEU A 98 22.54 -15.20 -15.37
C LEU A 98 21.86 -13.86 -15.10
N PHE A 99 20.52 -13.80 -15.14
CA PHE A 99 19.76 -12.57 -14.90
C PHE A 99 19.97 -12.03 -13.48
N LEU A 100 20.07 -12.90 -12.47
CA LEU A 100 20.42 -12.50 -11.12
C LEU A 100 21.81 -11.87 -11.04
N ALA A 101 22.83 -12.54 -11.58
CA ALA A 101 24.19 -12.03 -11.60
C ALA A 101 24.31 -10.70 -12.38
N PHE A 102 23.58 -10.57 -13.49
CA PHE A 102 23.57 -9.34 -14.29
C PHE A 102 22.88 -8.18 -13.56
N SER A 103 21.79 -8.48 -12.83
CA SER A 103 21.08 -7.48 -12.02
C SER A 103 21.91 -7.02 -10.83
N GLU A 104 22.60 -7.94 -10.13
CA GLU A 104 23.54 -7.62 -9.05
C GLU A 104 24.71 -6.76 -9.56
N PHE A 105 25.19 -7.03 -10.77
CA PHE A 105 26.23 -6.23 -11.41
C PHE A 105 25.77 -4.79 -11.68
N GLU A 106 24.59 -4.58 -12.29
CA GLU A 106 24.08 -3.24 -12.55
C GLU A 106 23.66 -2.51 -11.24
N GLU A 107 23.22 -3.24 -10.20
CA GLU A 107 23.03 -2.70 -8.85
C GLU A 107 24.35 -2.17 -8.28
N GLY A 108 25.44 -2.94 -8.41
CA GLY A 108 26.79 -2.52 -8.03
C GLY A 108 27.30 -1.30 -8.80
N CYS A 109 26.90 -1.18 -10.07
CA CYS A 109 27.20 -0.02 -10.92
C CYS A 109 26.29 1.20 -10.66
N LYS A 110 25.29 1.08 -9.77
CA LYS A 110 24.27 2.10 -9.45
C LYS A 110 23.35 2.48 -10.63
N GLU A 111 23.22 1.61 -11.64
CA GLU A 111 22.35 1.82 -12.81
C GLU A 111 20.97 1.18 -12.58
N ILE A 112 20.17 1.80 -11.71
CA ILE A 112 18.89 1.27 -11.21
C ILE A 112 17.89 1.01 -12.36
N GLU A 113 17.79 1.91 -13.34
CA GLU A 113 16.85 1.78 -14.47
C GLU A 113 17.18 0.58 -15.37
N ARG A 114 18.47 0.29 -15.54
CA ARG A 114 18.94 -0.86 -16.32
C ARG A 114 18.70 -2.16 -15.55
N ALA A 115 19.03 -2.19 -14.26
CA ALA A 115 18.70 -3.33 -13.39
C ALA A 115 17.19 -3.66 -13.45
N ARG A 116 16.31 -2.65 -13.37
CA ARG A 116 14.86 -2.82 -13.52
C ARG A 116 14.46 -3.39 -14.89
N SER A 117 15.11 -2.95 -15.96
CA SER A 117 14.85 -3.43 -17.32
C SER A 117 15.26 -4.90 -17.49
N ILE A 118 16.37 -5.31 -16.86
CA ILE A 118 16.86 -6.69 -16.85
C ILE A 118 15.91 -7.60 -16.08
N TYR A 119 15.43 -7.18 -14.91
CA TYR A 119 14.43 -7.95 -14.15
C TYR A 119 13.13 -8.15 -14.95
N LYS A 120 12.67 -7.13 -15.68
CA LYS A 120 11.51 -7.26 -16.58
C LYS A 120 11.77 -8.25 -17.72
N LEU A 121 12.93 -8.16 -18.37
CA LEU A 121 13.32 -9.09 -19.43
C LEU A 121 13.37 -10.54 -18.94
N GLY A 122 13.90 -10.77 -17.74
CA GLY A 122 13.91 -12.09 -17.11
C GLY A 122 12.50 -12.61 -16.81
N HIS A 123 11.56 -11.74 -16.47
CA HIS A 123 10.16 -12.12 -16.25
C HIS A 123 9.42 -12.46 -17.55
N ASP A 124 9.73 -11.77 -18.65
CA ASP A 124 9.11 -12.03 -19.95
C ASP A 124 9.63 -13.33 -20.60
N ARG A 125 10.91 -13.68 -20.37
CA ARG A 125 11.52 -14.90 -20.91
C ARG A 125 11.26 -16.15 -20.07
N ILE A 126 11.12 -16.03 -18.74
CA ILE A 126 10.96 -17.20 -17.85
C ILE A 126 9.48 -17.38 -17.45
N PRO A 127 8.86 -18.55 -17.70
CA PRO A 127 7.49 -18.83 -17.28
C PRO A 127 7.26 -18.71 -15.76
N LYS A 128 6.07 -18.25 -15.38
CA LYS A 128 5.63 -17.86 -14.01
C LYS A 128 5.57 -18.97 -12.93
N GLY A 129 6.35 -20.05 -13.05
CA GLY A 129 6.38 -21.15 -12.08
C GLY A 129 7.77 -21.56 -11.59
N LYS A 130 8.86 -21.08 -12.22
CA LYS A 130 10.24 -21.40 -11.83
C LYS A 130 11.07 -20.19 -11.41
N ALA A 131 10.64 -18.97 -11.74
CA ALA A 131 11.33 -17.71 -11.44
C ALA A 131 11.06 -17.15 -10.03
N ASP A 132 10.87 -18.02 -9.02
CA ASP A 132 10.55 -17.57 -7.66
C ASP A 132 11.70 -16.79 -7.02
N SER A 133 12.95 -17.15 -7.37
CA SER A 133 14.13 -16.48 -6.82
C SER A 133 14.32 -15.11 -7.48
N LEU A 134 14.13 -15.01 -8.81
CA LEU A 134 14.12 -13.74 -9.53
C LEU A 134 13.02 -12.80 -9.03
N TYR A 135 11.81 -13.30 -8.79
CA TYR A 135 10.69 -12.49 -8.30
C TYR A 135 10.95 -11.95 -6.87
N ARG A 136 11.52 -12.78 -6.00
CA ARG A 136 11.90 -12.36 -4.64
C ARG A 136 12.95 -11.25 -4.67
N MET A 137 13.99 -11.41 -5.47
CA MET A 137 15.06 -10.42 -5.62
C MET A 137 14.55 -9.14 -6.28
N PHE A 138 13.68 -9.24 -7.29
CA PHE A 138 13.04 -8.06 -7.88
C PHE A 138 12.17 -7.30 -6.86
N LYS A 139 11.44 -8.02 -6.00
CA LYS A 139 10.66 -7.40 -4.93
C LYS A 139 11.55 -6.68 -3.93
N GLU A 140 12.64 -7.30 -3.49
CA GLU A 140 13.63 -6.67 -2.60
C GLU A 140 14.34 -5.49 -3.27
N PHE A 141 14.58 -5.56 -4.58
CA PHE A 141 15.13 -4.46 -5.37
C PHE A 141 14.16 -3.28 -5.45
N GLU A 142 12.89 -3.53 -5.78
CA GLU A 142 11.85 -2.50 -5.77
C GLU A 142 11.66 -1.93 -4.35
N GLU A 143 11.71 -2.72 -3.28
CA GLU A 143 11.64 -2.19 -1.91
C GLU A 143 12.82 -1.27 -1.54
N ARG A 144 14.02 -1.55 -2.07
CA ARG A 144 15.24 -0.78 -1.77
C ARG A 144 15.40 0.46 -2.65
N TYR A 145 15.09 0.36 -3.94
CA TYR A 145 15.39 1.38 -4.95
C TYR A 145 14.17 1.83 -5.75
N GLY A 146 13.02 1.20 -5.56
CA GLY A 146 11.78 1.69 -6.13
C GLY A 146 11.51 3.10 -5.62
N ASP A 147 10.96 3.92 -6.50
CA ASP A 147 10.44 5.21 -6.11
C ASP A 147 9.45 4.97 -4.97
N ARG A 148 9.69 5.59 -3.81
CA ARG A 148 8.92 5.32 -2.59
C ARG A 148 7.43 5.46 -2.87
N GLN A 149 7.07 6.40 -3.75
CA GLN A 149 5.71 6.59 -4.24
C GLN A 149 5.21 5.46 -5.16
N ALA A 150 6.02 4.94 -6.07
CA ALA A 150 5.60 3.86 -6.98
C ALA A 150 5.36 2.53 -6.24
N ILE A 151 6.16 2.24 -5.21
CA ILE A 151 5.96 1.05 -4.36
C ILE A 151 4.73 1.23 -3.47
N GLU A 152 4.59 2.41 -2.85
CA GLU A 152 3.41 2.74 -2.04
C GLU A 152 2.13 2.66 -2.91
N ASP A 153 2.15 3.19 -4.14
CA ASP A 153 1.03 3.10 -5.08
C ASP A 153 0.74 1.67 -5.53
N ALA A 154 1.76 0.87 -5.84
CA ALA A 154 1.58 -0.54 -6.20
C ALA A 154 1.02 -1.37 -5.03
N PHE A 155 1.48 -1.10 -3.81
CA PHE A 155 0.99 -1.73 -2.60
C PHE A 155 -0.46 -1.34 -2.32
N VAL A 156 -0.78 -0.04 -2.40
CA VAL A 156 -2.15 0.48 -2.26
C VAL A 156 -3.04 -0.14 -3.33
N ASN A 157 -2.62 -0.24 -4.59
CA ASN A 157 -3.40 -0.88 -5.65
C ASN A 157 -3.62 -2.38 -5.43
N LYS A 158 -2.63 -3.10 -4.91
CA LYS A 158 -2.81 -4.51 -4.53
C LYS A 158 -3.77 -4.68 -3.35
N ALA A 159 -3.69 -3.80 -2.36
CA ALA A 159 -4.60 -3.78 -1.22
C ALA A 159 -6.03 -3.40 -1.66
N ARG A 160 -6.18 -2.41 -2.57
CA ARG A 160 -7.45 -2.04 -3.21
C ARG A 160 -8.12 -3.23 -3.85
N PHE A 161 -7.39 -3.96 -4.70
CA PHE A 161 -7.95 -5.12 -5.39
C PHE A 161 -8.49 -6.18 -4.42
N LYS A 162 -7.74 -6.46 -3.33
CA LYS A 162 -8.20 -7.38 -2.28
C LYS A 162 -9.48 -6.90 -1.61
N TYR A 163 -9.54 -5.64 -1.18
CA TYR A 163 -10.73 -5.09 -0.55
C TYR A 163 -11.91 -5.01 -1.52
N GLU A 164 -11.68 -4.72 -2.80
CA GLU A 164 -12.73 -4.76 -3.81
C GLU A 164 -13.29 -6.16 -4.04
N GLU A 165 -12.43 -7.19 -4.02
CA GLU A 165 -12.88 -8.58 -4.05
C GLU A 165 -13.66 -8.96 -2.79
N GLU A 166 -13.19 -8.56 -1.61
CA GLU A 166 -13.87 -8.81 -0.33
C GLU A 166 -15.25 -8.15 -0.29
N VAL A 167 -15.33 -6.89 -0.71
CA VAL A 167 -16.58 -6.14 -0.84
C VAL A 167 -17.52 -6.77 -1.87
N ARG A 168 -16.99 -7.26 -3.00
CA ARG A 168 -17.81 -7.93 -4.02
C ARG A 168 -18.36 -9.26 -3.51
N LYS A 169 -17.57 -10.00 -2.72
CA LYS A 169 -17.99 -11.27 -2.11
C LYS A 169 -19.02 -11.04 -1.01
N ASN A 170 -18.78 -10.07 -0.13
CA ASN A 170 -19.63 -9.76 1.02
C ASN A 170 -19.91 -8.24 1.13
N PRO A 171 -20.88 -7.70 0.38
CA PRO A 171 -21.21 -6.27 0.43
C PRO A 171 -21.68 -5.77 1.81
N LEU A 172 -22.15 -6.67 2.67
CA LEU A 172 -22.68 -6.38 4.01
C LEU A 172 -21.62 -6.43 5.11
N ASP A 173 -20.37 -6.79 4.80
CA ASP A 173 -19.29 -6.74 5.79
C ASP A 173 -18.75 -5.33 5.97
N TYR A 174 -19.26 -4.65 7.00
CA TYR A 174 -18.85 -3.29 7.33
C TYR A 174 -17.38 -3.19 7.78
N ASP A 175 -16.75 -4.27 8.27
CA ASP A 175 -15.34 -4.21 8.67
C ASP A 175 -14.42 -4.14 7.44
N ALA A 176 -14.76 -4.87 6.37
CA ALA A 176 -14.07 -4.74 5.08
C ALA A 176 -14.20 -3.32 4.51
N TRP A 177 -15.39 -2.70 4.61
CA TRP A 177 -15.59 -1.31 4.22
C TRP A 177 -14.76 -0.32 5.04
N PHE A 178 -14.68 -0.50 6.37
CA PHE A 178 -13.82 0.34 7.22
C PHE A 178 -12.33 0.18 6.86
N GLY A 179 -11.89 -1.05 6.57
CA GLY A 179 -10.54 -1.31 6.07
C GLY A 179 -10.26 -0.61 4.75
N TYR A 180 -11.20 -0.68 3.81
CA TYR A 180 -11.07 -0.06 2.49
C TYR A 180 -11.03 1.47 2.58
N ILE A 181 -11.89 2.07 3.39
CA ILE A 181 -11.94 3.52 3.61
C ILE A 181 -10.62 4.02 4.21
N ARG A 182 -10.08 3.34 5.23
CA ARG A 182 -8.79 3.75 5.83
C ARG A 182 -7.63 3.67 4.83
N LEU A 183 -7.65 2.68 3.93
CA LEU A 183 -6.66 2.58 2.87
C LEU A 183 -6.77 3.77 1.90
N GLU A 184 -7.98 4.15 1.50
CA GLU A 184 -8.19 5.29 0.61
C GLU A 184 -7.89 6.62 1.29
N GLU A 185 -8.23 6.79 2.58
CA GLU A 185 -7.88 7.96 3.39
C GLU A 185 -6.36 8.15 3.43
N ASN A 186 -5.60 7.06 3.61
CA ASN A 186 -4.13 7.10 3.54
C ASN A 186 -3.61 7.42 2.14
N ALA A 187 -4.32 7.01 1.08
CA ALA A 187 -3.95 7.33 -0.31
C ALA A 187 -4.29 8.78 -0.70
N GLY A 188 -5.14 9.47 0.08
CA GLY A 188 -5.42 10.90 -0.06
C GLY A 188 -6.26 11.32 -1.28
N ASN A 189 -6.78 10.38 -2.06
CA ASN A 189 -7.56 10.70 -3.25
C ASN A 189 -9.04 10.98 -2.91
N LYS A 190 -9.39 12.27 -2.76
CA LYS A 190 -10.71 12.74 -2.31
C LYS A 190 -11.89 12.21 -3.14
N GLU A 191 -11.74 12.14 -4.46
CA GLU A 191 -12.82 11.66 -5.34
C GLU A 191 -13.10 10.18 -5.14
N LYS A 192 -12.04 9.37 -5.02
CA LYS A 192 -12.18 7.93 -4.78
C LYS A 192 -12.75 7.65 -3.39
N ILE A 193 -12.29 8.38 -2.37
CA ILE A 193 -12.82 8.25 -1.01
C ILE A 193 -14.34 8.52 -1.00
N ARG A 194 -14.80 9.58 -1.68
CA ARG A 194 -16.23 9.87 -1.85
C ARG A 194 -16.99 8.73 -2.54
N GLN A 195 -16.45 8.20 -3.64
CA GLN A 195 -17.06 7.06 -4.33
C GLN A 195 -17.16 5.81 -3.44
N VAL A 196 -16.13 5.53 -2.63
CA VAL A 196 -16.14 4.41 -1.69
C VAL A 196 -17.18 4.64 -0.60
N TYR A 197 -17.27 5.86 -0.06
CA TYR A 197 -18.32 6.22 0.90
C TYR A 197 -19.71 6.09 0.29
N ASP A 198 -19.97 6.62 -0.91
CA ASP A 198 -21.26 6.53 -1.58
C ASP A 198 -21.66 5.06 -1.87
N ARG A 199 -20.71 4.23 -2.30
CA ARG A 199 -20.94 2.78 -2.47
C ARG A 199 -21.24 2.08 -1.15
N SER A 200 -20.53 2.44 -0.09
CA SER A 200 -20.73 1.86 1.23
C SER A 200 -22.09 2.27 1.84
N THR A 201 -22.55 3.50 1.56
CA THR A 201 -23.86 3.98 2.04
C THR A 201 -25.03 3.35 1.29
N ALA A 202 -24.86 2.99 0.01
CA ALA A 202 -25.88 2.26 -0.75
C ALA A 202 -26.23 0.88 -0.14
N ASN A 203 -25.29 0.26 0.57
CA ASN A 203 -25.49 -1.03 1.23
C ASN A 203 -26.20 -0.86 2.59
N VAL A 204 -27.51 -0.63 2.53
CA VAL A 204 -28.33 -0.50 3.73
C VAL A 204 -28.48 -1.87 4.42
N PRO A 205 -28.25 -1.97 5.75
CA PRO A 205 -28.45 -3.22 6.48
C PRO A 205 -29.88 -3.76 6.28
N PRO A 206 -30.06 -5.03 5.86
CA PRO A 206 -31.38 -5.59 5.62
C PRO A 206 -32.18 -5.80 6.91
N ALA A 207 -31.49 -6.02 8.03
CA ALA A 207 -32.10 -6.18 9.35
C ALA A 207 -32.23 -4.84 10.08
N GLN A 208 -33.40 -4.58 10.67
CA GLN A 208 -33.70 -3.34 11.42
C GLN A 208 -33.33 -3.43 12.91
N GLU A 209 -32.35 -4.27 13.23
CA GLU A 209 -31.85 -4.41 14.59
C GLU A 209 -30.74 -3.41 14.89
N LYS A 210 -30.77 -2.86 16.10
CA LYS A 210 -29.81 -1.85 16.56
C LYS A 210 -28.34 -2.26 16.40
N ARG A 211 -28.01 -3.56 16.51
CA ARG A 211 -26.62 -4.06 16.42
C ARG A 211 -26.02 -3.86 15.03
N TYR A 212 -26.74 -4.19 13.97
CA TYR A 212 -26.26 -4.04 12.59
C TYR A 212 -26.26 -2.56 12.16
N TRP A 213 -27.23 -1.78 12.65
CA TRP A 213 -27.28 -0.35 12.38
C TRP A 213 -26.18 0.45 13.09
N GLN A 214 -25.62 -0.03 14.20
CA GLN A 214 -24.54 0.66 14.90
C GLN A 214 -23.33 0.88 13.99
N ARG A 215 -22.85 -0.18 13.30
CA ARG A 215 -21.70 -0.07 12.40
C ARG A 215 -21.98 0.80 11.19
N TYR A 216 -23.17 0.65 10.60
CA TYR A 216 -23.62 1.51 9.50
C TYR A 216 -23.70 3.00 9.91
N ILE A 217 -24.14 3.29 11.13
CA ILE A 217 -24.16 4.66 11.68
C ILE A 217 -22.75 5.21 11.88
N TYR A 218 -21.80 4.37 12.31
CA TYR A 218 -20.40 4.80 12.41
C TYR A 218 -19.78 5.09 11.05
N LEU A 219 -20.14 4.34 10.00
CA LEU A 219 -19.73 4.60 8.62
C LEU A 219 -20.18 6.00 8.17
N TRP A 220 -21.44 6.37 8.40
CA TRP A 220 -21.95 7.72 8.13
C TRP A 220 -21.30 8.81 8.98
N ILE A 221 -21.00 8.52 10.26
CA ILE A 221 -20.27 9.47 11.12
C ILE A 221 -18.86 9.69 10.58
N ASN A 222 -18.17 8.63 10.14
CA ASN A 222 -16.84 8.74 9.54
C ASN A 222 -16.88 9.52 8.22
N TYR A 223 -17.90 9.28 7.38
CA TYR A 223 -18.07 10.05 6.15
C TYR A 223 -18.26 11.55 6.42
N ALA A 224 -19.15 11.89 7.37
CA ALA A 224 -19.38 13.28 7.74
C ALA A 224 -18.15 13.94 8.38
N LEU A 225 -17.39 13.19 9.19
CA LEU A 225 -16.17 13.67 9.81
C LEU A 225 -15.05 13.89 8.79
N TYR A 226 -14.90 12.97 7.83
CA TYR A 226 -13.95 13.08 6.73
C TYR A 226 -14.25 14.31 5.87
N GLU A 227 -15.52 14.51 5.49
CA GLU A 227 -15.91 15.68 4.70
C GLU A 227 -15.66 16.99 5.45
N GLU A 228 -15.83 17.00 6.78
CA GLU A 228 -15.59 18.17 7.61
C GLU A 228 -14.11 18.49 7.85
N ILE A 229 -13.30 17.49 8.19
CA ILE A 229 -11.90 17.69 8.60
C ILE A 229 -10.96 17.70 7.38
N ASP A 230 -11.08 16.71 6.51
CA ASP A 230 -10.12 16.45 5.43
C ASP A 230 -10.55 17.08 4.11
N ALA A 231 -11.83 16.95 3.74
CA ALA A 231 -12.35 17.54 2.51
C ALA A 231 -12.59 19.05 2.66
N ARG A 232 -13.02 19.49 3.86
CA ARG A 232 -13.46 20.87 4.20
C ARG A 232 -14.60 21.37 3.29
N ASP A 233 -15.46 20.47 2.86
CA ASP A 233 -16.60 20.77 2.00
C ASP A 233 -17.88 20.84 2.83
N GLU A 234 -18.27 22.07 3.18
CA GLU A 234 -19.35 22.34 4.13
C GLU A 234 -20.74 22.11 3.54
N ASP A 235 -20.90 22.26 2.23
CA ASP A 235 -22.17 22.03 1.55
C ASP A 235 -22.40 20.52 1.38
N HIS A 236 -21.36 19.76 1.02
CA HIS A 236 -21.45 18.31 0.92
C HIS A 236 -21.64 17.65 2.29
N ALA A 237 -20.93 18.10 3.33
CA ALA A 237 -21.14 17.63 4.69
C ALA A 237 -22.60 17.83 5.16
N ARG A 238 -23.23 18.95 4.80
CA ARG A 238 -24.66 19.20 5.09
C ARG A 238 -25.57 18.22 4.35
N ALA A 239 -25.28 17.95 3.08
CA ALA A 239 -26.04 16.97 2.30
C ALA A 239 -25.93 15.57 2.94
N VAL A 240 -24.73 15.15 3.32
CA VAL A 240 -24.46 13.88 4.01
C VAL A 240 -25.24 13.80 5.33
N TYR A 241 -25.22 14.84 6.16
CA TYR A 241 -26.02 14.85 7.40
C TYR A 241 -27.53 14.78 7.14
N ARG A 242 -28.05 15.44 6.09
CA ARG A 242 -29.47 15.37 5.73
C ARG A 242 -29.87 13.98 5.25
N MET A 243 -29.12 13.41 4.32
CA MET A 243 -29.34 12.05 3.82
C MET A 243 -29.29 11.04 4.97
N PHE A 244 -28.31 11.19 5.86
CA PHE A 244 -28.18 10.33 7.02
C PHE A 244 -29.42 10.41 7.93
N LEU A 245 -29.92 11.62 8.20
CA LEU A 245 -31.12 11.85 9.01
C LEU A 245 -32.41 11.34 8.38
N GLU A 246 -32.53 11.32 7.06
CA GLU A 246 -33.71 10.80 6.36
C GLU A 246 -33.75 9.28 6.29
N LEU A 247 -32.58 8.65 6.12
CA LEU A 247 -32.47 7.21 5.91
C LEU A 247 -32.80 6.38 7.16
N ILE A 248 -32.56 6.93 8.36
CA ILE A 248 -32.77 6.18 9.61
C ILE A 248 -34.27 6.07 9.96
N PRO A 249 -34.79 4.85 10.22
CA PRO A 249 -36.11 4.66 10.80
C PRO A 249 -36.17 5.08 12.28
N HIS A 250 -36.39 6.37 12.54
CA HIS A 250 -36.45 6.95 13.91
C HIS A 250 -37.56 6.34 14.80
N LYS A 251 -38.54 5.65 14.21
CA LYS A 251 -39.64 4.97 14.93
C LYS A 251 -39.21 3.67 15.61
N LYS A 252 -38.15 3.00 15.13
CA LYS A 252 -37.73 1.68 15.64
C LYS A 252 -36.55 1.78 16.60
N PHE A 253 -35.62 2.69 16.34
CA PHE A 253 -34.55 3.01 17.25
C PHE A 253 -34.14 4.46 17.08
N THR A 254 -33.66 5.07 18.16
CA THR A 254 -33.21 6.47 18.18
C THR A 254 -31.72 6.54 18.46
N PHE A 255 -30.95 7.33 17.71
CA PHE A 255 -29.52 7.55 17.95
C PHE A 255 -29.26 9.02 18.27
N ALA A 256 -29.10 9.32 19.56
CA ALA A 256 -28.87 10.69 20.04
C ALA A 256 -27.55 11.30 19.54
N LYS A 257 -26.49 10.50 19.41
CA LYS A 257 -25.15 10.97 19.01
C LYS A 257 -25.16 11.64 17.64
N MET A 258 -25.94 11.13 16.70
CA MET A 258 -26.08 11.67 15.35
C MET A 258 -26.68 13.08 15.35
N TRP A 259 -27.82 13.28 16.02
CA TRP A 259 -28.48 14.58 16.11
C TRP A 259 -27.60 15.62 16.79
N ILE A 260 -26.83 15.20 17.80
CA ILE A 260 -25.84 16.03 18.47
C ILE A 260 -24.72 16.44 17.51
N LEU A 261 -24.14 15.50 16.77
CA LEU A 261 -23.07 15.78 15.81
C LEU A 261 -23.53 16.74 14.70
N ALA A 262 -24.73 16.53 14.14
CA ALA A 262 -25.29 17.43 13.13
C ALA A 262 -25.52 18.86 13.67
N ALA A 263 -25.97 18.98 14.93
CA ALA A 263 -26.13 20.29 15.56
C ALA A 263 -24.78 20.95 15.89
N GLU A 264 -23.79 20.20 16.35
CA GLU A 264 -22.43 20.68 16.60
C GLU A 264 -21.72 21.11 15.31
N PHE A 265 -21.98 20.43 14.20
CA PHE A 265 -21.54 20.85 12.87
C PHE A 265 -22.13 22.22 12.49
N GLU A 266 -23.46 22.40 12.56
CA GLU A 266 -24.10 23.69 12.24
C GLU A 266 -23.66 24.83 13.19
N ILE A 267 -23.34 24.51 14.45
CA ILE A 267 -22.79 25.49 15.41
C ILE A 267 -21.36 25.90 15.02
N ARG A 268 -20.50 24.96 14.62
CA ARG A 268 -19.16 25.26 14.10
C ARG A 268 -19.23 26.15 12.86
N GLN A 269 -20.28 25.97 12.06
CA GLN A 269 -20.59 26.78 10.89
C GLN A 269 -21.33 28.10 11.20
N LEU A 270 -21.45 28.46 12.49
CA LEU A 270 -22.11 29.68 12.99
C LEU A 270 -23.60 29.80 12.64
N LYS A 271 -24.24 28.73 12.16
CA LYS A 271 -25.66 28.67 11.78
C LYS A 271 -26.52 28.21 12.96
N LEU A 272 -26.67 29.09 13.94
CA LEU A 272 -27.41 28.80 15.18
C LEU A 272 -28.89 28.46 14.94
N GLU A 273 -29.55 29.08 13.97
CA GLU A 273 -30.96 28.80 13.67
C GLU A 273 -31.16 27.38 13.13
N SER A 274 -30.28 26.94 12.24
CA SER A 274 -30.29 25.60 11.67
C SER A 274 -30.04 24.56 12.77
N ALA A 275 -29.03 24.76 13.61
CA ALA A 275 -28.74 23.89 14.74
C ALA A 275 -29.95 23.73 15.69
N ARG A 276 -30.64 24.84 16.00
CA ARG A 276 -31.86 24.84 16.82
C ARG A 276 -33.01 24.08 16.18
N LYS A 277 -33.21 24.25 14.86
CA LYS A 277 -34.23 23.51 14.11
C LYS A 277 -33.93 22.01 14.16
N ILE A 278 -32.68 21.60 13.93
CA ILE A 278 -32.25 20.20 14.00
C ILE A 278 -32.51 19.62 15.40
N LEU A 279 -32.07 20.29 16.47
CA LEU A 279 -32.29 19.83 17.85
C LEU A 279 -33.78 19.81 18.24
N GLY A 280 -34.57 20.78 17.76
CA GLY A 280 -36.02 20.80 17.93
C GLY A 280 -36.70 19.60 17.24
N THR A 281 -36.32 19.30 16.00
CA THR A 281 -36.82 18.11 15.28
C THR A 281 -36.36 16.80 15.93
N ALA A 282 -35.15 16.78 16.50
CA ALA A 282 -34.61 15.65 17.23
C ALA A 282 -35.43 15.34 18.49
N ILE A 283 -35.86 16.37 19.24
CA ILE A 283 -36.74 16.18 20.40
C ILE A 283 -38.09 15.60 19.97
N GLY A 284 -38.67 16.10 18.87
CA GLY A 284 -39.97 15.62 18.39
C GLY A 284 -39.94 14.18 17.84
N LYS A 285 -38.90 13.83 17.07
CA LYS A 285 -38.78 12.52 16.42
C LYS A 285 -38.08 11.46 17.27
N ALA A 286 -37.16 11.87 18.15
CA ALA A 286 -36.20 10.99 18.82
C ALA A 286 -35.89 11.46 20.24
N ALA A 287 -36.92 11.71 21.06
CA ALA A 287 -36.76 12.19 22.43
C ALA A 287 -35.85 11.28 23.28
N LYS A 288 -34.70 11.83 23.70
CA LYS A 288 -33.72 11.17 24.58
C LYS A 288 -33.10 12.21 25.51
N GLY A 289 -32.90 11.84 26.78
CA GLY A 289 -32.32 12.73 27.79
C GLY A 289 -30.95 13.32 27.40
N LYS A 290 -30.13 12.57 26.65
CA LYS A 290 -28.84 13.08 26.14
C LYS A 290 -29.00 14.27 25.18
N ILE A 291 -30.05 14.27 24.35
CA ILE A 291 -30.33 15.37 23.39
C ILE A 291 -30.78 16.61 24.16
N PHE A 292 -31.68 16.45 25.13
CA PHE A 292 -32.11 17.55 26.01
C PHE A 292 -30.93 18.16 26.75
N LYS A 293 -30.09 17.32 27.38
CA LYS A 293 -28.88 17.78 28.08
C LYS A 293 -27.97 18.60 27.17
N ARG A 294 -27.65 18.07 25.97
CA ARG A 294 -26.76 18.76 25.05
C ARG A 294 -27.36 20.05 24.49
N TYR A 295 -28.65 20.07 24.19
CA TYR A 295 -29.32 21.28 23.71
C TYR A 295 -29.33 22.38 24.78
N ILE A 296 -29.59 22.02 26.04
CA ILE A 296 -29.52 22.95 27.17
C ILE A 296 -28.08 23.46 27.36
N GLU A 297 -27.07 22.60 27.28
CA GLU A 297 -25.66 23.02 27.37
C GLU A 297 -25.29 24.03 26.28
N ILE A 298 -25.75 23.81 25.04
CA ILE A 298 -25.54 24.73 23.92
C ILE A 298 -26.22 26.08 24.18
N GLU A 299 -27.50 26.09 24.56
CA GLU A 299 -28.23 27.35 24.83
C GLU A 299 -27.71 28.08 26.07
N TRP A 300 -27.19 27.34 27.05
CA TRP A 300 -26.48 27.90 28.21
C TRP A 300 -25.19 28.61 27.79
N GLN A 301 -24.39 27.98 26.91
CA GLN A 301 -23.20 28.62 26.33
C GLN A 301 -23.55 29.89 25.54
N LEU A 302 -24.70 29.90 24.87
CA LEU A 302 -25.23 31.05 24.14
C LEU A 302 -25.94 32.08 25.06
N ARG A 303 -25.94 31.89 26.38
CA ARG A 303 -26.55 32.75 27.41
C ARG A 303 -28.06 33.02 27.25
N ASN A 304 -28.81 32.10 26.62
CA ASN A 304 -30.27 32.26 26.43
C ASN A 304 -31.06 31.60 27.57
N ALA A 305 -31.15 32.27 28.72
CA ALA A 305 -31.79 31.73 29.93
C ALA A 305 -33.27 31.34 29.71
N ASP A 306 -34.06 32.15 29.00
CA ASP A 306 -35.48 31.88 28.79
C ASP A 306 -35.75 30.61 27.97
N ARG A 307 -34.86 30.28 27.04
CA ARG A 307 -34.97 29.05 26.24
C ARG A 307 -34.50 27.85 27.02
N CYS A 308 -33.45 27.98 27.82
CA CYS A 308 -33.03 26.92 28.75
C CYS A 308 -34.18 26.53 29.68
N ARG A 309 -34.91 27.49 30.24
CA ARG A 309 -36.10 27.24 31.08
C ARG A 309 -37.16 26.43 30.33
N LYS A 310 -37.57 26.88 29.14
CA LYS A 310 -38.54 26.16 28.29
C LYS A 310 -38.06 24.74 27.91
N LEU A 311 -36.76 24.53 27.73
CA LEU A 311 -36.19 23.21 27.44
C LEU A 311 -36.19 22.29 28.66
N TYR A 312 -35.89 22.82 29.84
CA TYR A 312 -36.02 22.07 31.09
C TYR A 312 -37.47 21.71 31.37
N GLU A 313 -38.42 22.63 31.23
CA GLU A 313 -39.86 22.34 31.36
C GLU A 313 -40.29 21.20 30.42
N LYS A 314 -39.92 21.28 29.14
CA LYS A 314 -40.18 20.20 28.17
C LYS A 314 -39.49 18.88 28.53
N TYR A 315 -38.29 18.94 29.10
CA TYR A 315 -37.55 17.75 29.52
C TYR A 315 -38.22 17.07 30.72
N LEU A 316 -38.71 17.87 31.68
CA LEU A 316 -39.44 17.42 32.86
C LEU A 316 -40.82 16.86 32.49
N HIS A 317 -41.53 17.49 31.54
CA HIS A 317 -42.78 16.93 31.00
C HIS A 317 -42.57 15.59 30.31
N TRP A 318 -41.46 15.41 29.58
CA TRP A 318 -41.17 14.16 28.88
C TRP A 318 -40.66 13.05 29.82
N SER A 319 -39.93 13.39 30.89
CA SER A 319 -39.47 12.41 31.89
C SER A 319 -39.57 12.97 33.31
N PRO A 320 -40.76 12.92 33.92
CA PRO A 320 -40.99 13.39 35.29
C PRO A 320 -40.17 12.62 36.33
N GLU A 321 -39.86 11.35 36.04
CA GLU A 321 -39.14 10.43 36.95
C GLU A 321 -37.63 10.70 37.05
N ASN A 322 -37.08 11.54 36.16
CA ASN A 322 -35.64 11.76 36.13
C ASN A 322 -35.19 12.80 37.17
N CYS A 323 -34.78 12.34 38.35
CA CYS A 323 -34.26 13.18 39.43
C CYS A 323 -33.09 14.08 38.99
N TYR A 324 -32.25 13.62 38.05
CA TYR A 324 -31.13 14.43 37.55
C TYR A 324 -31.62 15.68 36.80
N ALA A 325 -32.73 15.57 36.06
CA ALA A 325 -33.31 16.70 35.34
C ALA A 325 -33.80 17.78 36.31
N TRP A 326 -34.46 17.38 37.40
CA TRP A 326 -34.94 18.26 38.46
C TRP A 326 -33.81 18.97 39.20
N ILE A 327 -32.76 18.24 39.58
CA ILE A 327 -31.58 18.82 40.25
C ILE A 327 -30.92 19.88 39.35
N ARG A 328 -30.73 19.56 38.06
CA ARG A 328 -30.09 20.49 37.11
C ARG A 328 -30.96 21.71 36.81
N TYR A 329 -32.29 21.57 36.83
CA TYR A 329 -33.20 22.71 36.69
C TYR A 329 -33.15 23.61 37.94
N ALA A 330 -33.13 23.03 39.14
CA ALA A 330 -32.98 23.79 40.38
C ALA A 330 -31.62 24.49 40.49
N GLU A 331 -30.54 23.86 40.03
CA GLU A 331 -29.21 24.50 39.92
C GLU A 331 -29.20 25.66 38.92
N PHE A 332 -29.94 25.53 37.81
CA PHE A 332 -30.08 26.55 36.78
C PHE A 332 -30.81 27.80 37.33
N GLU A 333 -31.95 27.61 38.01
CA GLU A 333 -32.71 28.71 38.63
C GLU A 333 -32.01 29.35 39.83
N LYS A 334 -31.02 28.67 40.45
CA LYS A 334 -30.19 29.27 41.51
C LYS A 334 -29.05 30.15 40.99
N LYS A 335 -28.65 29.98 39.72
CA LYS A 335 -27.49 30.67 39.11
C LYS A 335 -27.87 31.88 38.25
N ASN A 336 -29.13 31.95 37.82
CA ASN A 336 -29.76 33.15 37.26
C ASN A 336 -30.51 33.88 38.37
#